data_AF-A0A2M9L9K9-F1
#
_entry.id   AF-A0A2M9L9K9-F1
#
_cell.length_a   1.000
_cell.length_b   1.000
_cell.length_c   1.000
_cell.angle_alpha   90.00
_cell.angle_beta   90.00
_cell.angle_gamma   90.00
#
_symmetry.space_group_name_H-M   'P 1'
#
loop_
_entity.id
_entity.type
_entity.pdbx_description
1 polymer ?
#
loop_
_entity_poly.entity_id
_entity_poly.type
_entity_poly.pdbx_seq_one_letter_code
_entity_poly.pdbx_strand_id
1 'polypeptide(L)'
;MTGFHLAQINVGRLVAPPGDPRVAEFVGQLGEMNALAERSPGFVWRMVDDPDAAAVAAFPEVADARFQINCSVWESVEALWEYAYRSDHLRALSRRREWFERPDGPHQALWWVPAGHRPGLPEAMGRIARIRDLGTGPDAFTFRDRHPAPVAVRSGRERHSAPLRSRG
;
A
#
# COMPACT_ATOMS: atom_id res chain seq x y z
N MET A 1 -9.79 -13.90 -11.91
CA MET A 1 -9.33 -13.07 -10.78
C MET A 1 -8.53 -13.94 -9.83
N THR A 2 -7.37 -13.47 -9.38
CA THR A 2 -6.34 -14.23 -8.62
C THR A 2 -6.70 -14.47 -7.14
N GLY A 3 -7.80 -13.88 -6.64
CA GLY A 3 -8.17 -13.94 -5.22
C GLY A 3 -7.35 -13.00 -4.32
N PHE A 4 -6.41 -12.24 -4.91
CA PHE A 4 -5.52 -11.31 -4.23
C PHE A 4 -5.51 -9.95 -4.93
N HIS A 5 -5.29 -8.90 -4.16
CA HIS A 5 -4.99 -7.54 -4.59
C HIS A 5 -3.61 -7.14 -4.08
N LEU A 6 -3.03 -6.10 -4.66
CA LEU A 6 -1.78 -5.51 -4.22
C LEU A 6 -2.05 -4.33 -3.29
N ALA A 7 -1.57 -4.40 -2.07
CA ALA A 7 -1.47 -3.26 -1.18
C ALA A 7 -0.11 -2.56 -1.34
N GLN A 8 -0.12 -1.25 -1.12
CA GLN A 8 1.06 -0.40 -1.19
C GLN A 8 1.00 0.63 -0.05
N ILE A 9 2.16 0.93 0.52
CA ILE A 9 2.37 2.07 1.42
C ILE A 9 3.58 2.87 0.96
N ASN A 10 3.49 4.19 1.01
CA ASN A 10 4.62 5.11 1.01
C ASN A 10 4.63 5.90 2.31
N VAL A 11 5.82 6.15 2.85
CA VAL A 11 6.05 7.05 3.99
C VAL A 11 7.08 8.12 3.61
N GLY A 12 6.96 9.32 4.17
CA GLY A 12 7.91 10.38 3.90
C GLY A 12 7.81 11.50 4.93
N ARG A 13 8.93 12.22 5.15
CA ARG A 13 8.95 13.40 6.00
C ARG A 13 9.04 14.67 5.17
N LEU A 14 8.11 15.60 5.37
CA LEU A 14 8.14 16.92 4.74
C LEU A 14 9.33 17.74 5.26
N VAL A 15 9.91 18.55 4.37
CA VAL A 15 11.00 19.49 4.71
C VAL A 15 10.55 20.65 5.62
N ALA A 16 9.23 20.83 5.76
CA ALA A 16 8.60 21.87 6.56
C ALA A 16 7.21 21.39 7.05
N PRO A 17 6.65 21.97 8.13
CA PRO A 17 5.29 21.66 8.57
C PRO A 17 4.23 22.06 7.53
N PRO A 18 3.07 21.39 7.51
CA PRO A 18 1.91 21.84 6.72
C PRO A 18 1.60 23.32 7.00
N GLY A 19 1.32 24.08 5.94
CA GLY A 19 1.11 25.54 6.00
C GLY A 19 2.36 26.38 5.68
N ASP A 20 3.56 25.79 5.66
CA ASP A 20 4.76 26.48 5.19
C ASP A 20 4.79 26.57 3.65
N PRO A 21 5.17 27.73 3.06
CA PRO A 21 5.27 27.89 1.61
C PRO A 21 6.12 26.84 0.90
N ARG A 22 7.13 26.26 1.57
CA ARG A 22 8.00 25.23 1.00
C ARG A 22 7.26 23.95 0.65
N VAL A 23 6.12 23.66 1.28
CA VAL A 23 5.33 22.44 1.05
C VAL A 23 3.92 22.72 0.54
N ALA A 24 3.56 24.00 0.38
CA ALA A 24 2.21 24.42 -0.02
C ALA A 24 1.77 23.82 -1.37
N GLU A 25 2.68 23.76 -2.35
CA GLU A 25 2.37 23.16 -3.65
C GLU A 25 2.04 21.67 -3.52
N PHE A 26 2.81 20.91 -2.74
CA PHE A 26 2.54 19.50 -2.50
C PHE A 26 1.19 19.28 -1.82
N VAL A 27 0.89 20.07 -0.78
CA VAL A 27 -0.40 19.98 -0.07
C VAL A 27 -1.56 20.33 -1.01
N GLY A 28 -1.40 21.36 -1.85
CA GLY A 28 -2.42 21.81 -2.80
C GLY A 28 -2.79 20.79 -3.88
N GLN A 29 -1.86 19.91 -4.28
CA GLN A 29 -2.12 18.86 -5.27
C GLN A 29 -2.64 17.53 -4.68
N LEU A 30 -2.70 17.37 -3.35
CA LEU A 30 -3.12 16.10 -2.73
C LEU A 30 -4.50 15.63 -3.19
N GLY A 31 -5.47 16.55 -3.26
CA GLY A 31 -6.83 16.23 -3.70
C GLY A 31 -6.88 15.73 -5.15
N GLU A 32 -6.14 16.37 -6.04
CA GLU A 32 -6.05 15.97 -7.44
C GLU A 32 -5.39 14.60 -7.60
N MET A 33 -4.30 14.34 -6.88
CA MET A 33 -3.59 13.07 -6.92
C MET A 33 -4.44 11.93 -6.33
N ASN A 34 -5.17 12.18 -5.24
CA ASN A 34 -6.12 11.21 -4.69
C ASN A 34 -7.24 10.87 -5.68
N ALA A 35 -7.85 11.90 -6.29
CA ALA A 35 -8.87 11.70 -7.31
C ALA A 35 -8.32 11.01 -8.57
N LEU A 36 -7.03 11.19 -8.88
CA LEU A 36 -6.36 10.52 -10.00
C LEU A 36 -6.19 9.04 -9.73
N ALA A 37 -5.75 8.68 -8.52
CA ALA A 37 -5.72 7.28 -8.09
C ALA A 37 -7.11 6.66 -8.18
N GLU A 38 -8.12 7.30 -7.59
CA GLU A 38 -9.49 6.77 -7.50
C GLU A 38 -10.16 6.50 -8.86
N ARG A 39 -9.81 7.28 -9.90
CA ARG A 39 -10.31 7.07 -11.27
C ARG A 39 -9.41 6.20 -12.15
N SER A 40 -8.23 5.79 -11.66
CA SER A 40 -7.28 5.01 -12.44
C SER A 40 -7.75 3.56 -12.57
N PRO A 41 -7.58 2.92 -13.75
CA PRO A 41 -7.89 1.50 -13.93
C PRO A 41 -7.18 0.62 -12.89
N GLY A 42 -7.93 -0.29 -12.28
CA GLY A 42 -7.43 -1.22 -11.27
C GLY A 42 -7.21 -0.63 -9.88
N PHE A 43 -7.60 0.62 -9.61
CA PHE A 43 -7.68 1.13 -8.25
C PHE A 43 -8.81 0.46 -7.47
N VAL A 44 -8.56 0.08 -6.21
CA VAL A 44 -9.54 -0.61 -5.36
C VAL A 44 -9.90 0.22 -4.12
N TRP A 45 -8.92 0.78 -3.42
CA TRP A 45 -9.13 1.49 -2.17
C TRP A 45 -7.90 2.33 -1.76
N ARG A 46 -8.10 3.33 -0.91
CA ARG A 46 -7.02 4.00 -0.17
C ARG A 46 -7.43 4.33 1.26
N MET A 47 -6.43 4.42 2.13
CA MET A 47 -6.60 4.91 3.49
C MET A 47 -6.97 6.39 3.48
N VAL A 48 -8.01 6.73 4.24
CA VAL A 48 -8.52 8.11 4.45
C VAL A 48 -8.54 8.48 5.93
N ASP A 49 -8.58 7.48 6.81
CA ASP A 49 -8.75 7.68 8.23
C ASP A 49 -7.44 8.11 8.89
N ASP A 50 -7.56 8.96 9.91
CA ASP A 50 -6.45 9.39 10.74
C ASP A 50 -5.94 8.24 11.64
N PRO A 51 -4.65 8.28 12.05
CA PRO A 51 -4.10 7.33 13.00
C PRO A 51 -4.86 7.39 14.34
N ASP A 52 -5.31 6.23 14.82
CA ASP A 52 -5.85 6.12 16.18
C ASP A 52 -4.73 6.14 17.25
N ALA A 53 -5.13 6.28 18.51
CA ALA A 53 -4.19 6.37 19.64
C ALA A 53 -3.29 5.13 19.80
N ALA A 54 -3.79 3.94 19.45
CA ALA A 54 -3.01 2.71 19.53
C ALA A 54 -1.93 2.67 18.43
N ALA A 55 -2.26 3.12 17.22
CA ALA A 55 -1.31 3.27 16.13
C ALA A 55 -0.24 4.33 16.45
N VAL A 56 -0.62 5.47 17.03
CA VAL A 56 0.33 6.50 17.49
C VAL A 56 1.28 5.95 18.55
N ALA A 57 0.79 5.15 19.50
CA ALA A 57 1.63 4.55 20.53
C ALA A 57 2.65 3.54 19.94
N ALA A 58 2.25 2.78 18.92
CA ALA A 58 3.12 1.81 18.25
C ALA A 58 4.11 2.44 17.25
N PHE A 59 3.72 3.55 16.62
CA PHE A 59 4.50 4.26 15.60
C PHE A 59 4.48 5.76 15.89
N PRO A 60 5.26 6.26 16.86
CA PRO A 60 5.19 7.66 17.31
C PRO A 60 5.41 8.69 16.20
N GLU A 61 6.14 8.33 15.14
CA GLU A 61 6.37 9.20 13.99
C GLU A 61 5.08 9.62 13.27
N VAL A 62 4.01 8.82 13.34
CA VAL A 62 2.73 9.15 12.68
C VAL A 62 1.99 10.31 13.35
N ALA A 63 2.43 10.73 14.55
CA ALA A 63 1.92 11.92 15.23
C ALA A 63 2.61 13.22 14.78
N ASP A 64 3.75 13.14 14.09
CA ASP A 64 4.39 14.34 13.54
C ASP A 64 3.63 14.79 12.29
N ALA A 65 3.12 16.03 12.29
CA ALA A 65 2.45 16.63 11.14
C ALA A 65 3.30 16.65 9.85
N ARG A 66 4.62 16.56 9.95
CA ARG A 66 5.53 16.43 8.79
C ARG A 66 5.61 15.01 8.26
N PHE A 67 5.23 14.01 9.04
CA PHE A 67 5.21 12.62 8.59
C PHE A 67 3.96 12.38 7.75
N GLN A 68 4.17 11.94 6.52
CA GLN A 68 3.11 11.72 5.54
C GLN A 68 3.06 10.24 5.20
N ILE A 69 1.85 9.71 5.14
CA ILE A 69 1.57 8.32 4.81
C ILE A 69 0.55 8.30 3.69
N ASN A 70 0.79 7.45 2.70
CA ASN A 70 -0.23 7.09 1.73
C ASN A 70 -0.27 5.56 1.62
N CYS A 71 -1.45 4.98 1.81
CA CYS A 71 -1.68 3.56 1.68
C CYS A 71 -2.83 3.32 0.71
N SER A 72 -2.63 2.43 -0.26
CA SER A 72 -3.62 2.13 -1.31
C SER A 72 -3.62 0.65 -1.71
N VAL A 73 -4.71 0.20 -2.31
CA VAL A 73 -4.92 -1.16 -2.80
C VAL A 73 -5.32 -1.11 -4.27
N TRP A 74 -4.73 -2.04 -5.04
CA TRP A 74 -4.83 -2.13 -6.49
C TRP A 74 -5.07 -3.57 -6.93
N GLU A 75 -5.66 -3.78 -8.09
CA GLU A 75 -5.88 -5.13 -8.64
C GLU A 75 -4.57 -5.87 -8.94
N SER A 76 -3.50 -5.14 -9.30
CA SER A 76 -2.21 -5.72 -9.66
C SER A 76 -1.05 -4.74 -9.50
N VAL A 77 0.18 -5.27 -9.63
CA VAL A 77 1.41 -4.46 -9.71
C VAL A 77 1.40 -3.58 -10.95
N GLU A 78 0.88 -4.09 -12.05
CA GLU A 78 0.80 -3.39 -13.33
C GLU A 78 -0.14 -2.18 -13.23
N ALA A 79 -1.32 -2.34 -12.63
CA ALA A 79 -2.28 -1.23 -12.44
C ALA A 79 -1.67 -0.08 -11.63
N LEU A 80 -1.05 -0.41 -10.49
CA LEU A 80 -0.35 0.57 -9.66
C LEU A 80 0.84 1.21 -10.42
N TRP A 81 1.58 0.43 -11.20
CA TRP A 81 2.72 0.95 -11.98
C TRP A 81 2.28 1.93 -13.06
N GLU A 82 1.20 1.64 -13.78
CA GLU A 82 0.62 2.53 -14.79
C GLU A 82 0.15 3.85 -14.15
N TYR A 83 -0.54 3.79 -13.01
CA TYR A 83 -0.85 5.00 -12.24
C TYR A 83 0.43 5.75 -11.86
N ALA A 84 1.40 5.08 -11.25
CA ALA A 84 2.58 5.75 -10.68
C ALA A 84 3.47 6.40 -11.76
N TYR A 85 3.64 5.76 -12.91
CA TYR A 85 4.67 6.13 -13.90
C TYR A 85 4.15 6.49 -15.29
N ARG A 86 2.86 6.26 -15.59
CA ARG A 86 2.24 6.55 -16.89
C ARG A 86 1.06 7.53 -16.80
N SER A 87 0.91 8.21 -15.66
CA SER A 87 -0.07 9.27 -15.44
C SER A 87 0.59 10.58 -14.96
N ASP A 88 -0.21 11.61 -14.74
CA ASP A 88 0.23 12.89 -14.17
C ASP A 88 0.87 12.75 -12.78
N HIS A 89 0.65 11.63 -12.09
CA HIS A 89 1.34 11.32 -10.83
C HIS A 89 2.87 11.31 -10.97
N LEU A 90 3.40 11.00 -12.17
CA LEU A 90 4.83 11.04 -12.44
C LEU A 90 5.44 12.43 -12.19
N ARG A 91 4.68 13.51 -12.43
CA ARG A 91 5.12 14.89 -12.16
C ARG A 91 5.36 15.13 -10.68
N ALA A 92 4.47 14.63 -9.81
CA ALA A 92 4.66 14.72 -8.37
C ALA A 92 5.86 13.86 -7.92
N LEU A 93 6.00 12.64 -8.47
CA LEU A 93 7.12 11.77 -8.14
C LEU A 93 8.48 12.36 -8.55
N SER A 94 8.60 13.00 -9.72
CA SER A 94 9.87 13.56 -10.19
C SER A 94 10.34 14.73 -9.32
N ARG A 95 9.41 15.47 -8.72
CA ARG A 95 9.66 16.65 -7.90
C ARG A 95 9.62 16.40 -6.39
N ARG A 96 9.36 15.17 -5.95
CA ARG A 96 9.23 14.82 -4.53
C ARG A 96 10.33 15.35 -3.60
N ARG A 97 11.56 15.52 -4.10
CA ARG A 97 12.72 16.05 -3.32
C ARG A 97 12.62 17.54 -3.01
N GLU A 98 11.71 18.27 -3.64
CA GLU A 98 11.42 19.67 -3.31
C GLU A 98 10.65 19.78 -1.99
N TRP A 99 9.80 18.77 -1.69
CA TRP A 99 8.87 18.81 -0.56
C TRP A 99 9.21 17.83 0.55
N PHE A 100 9.94 16.76 0.24
CA PHE A 100 10.31 15.71 1.18
C PHE A 100 11.81 15.66 1.45
N GLU A 101 12.14 15.39 2.71
CA GLU A 101 13.48 15.01 3.13
C GLU A 101 13.91 13.74 2.38
N ARG A 102 15.24 13.57 2.22
CA ARG A 102 15.77 12.31 1.69
C ARG A 102 15.44 11.20 2.69
N PRO A 103 14.80 10.09 2.27
CA PRO A 103 14.51 8.99 3.18
C PRO A 103 15.78 8.40 3.78
N ASP A 104 15.78 8.19 5.10
CA ASP A 104 16.82 7.48 5.84
C ASP A 104 16.42 6.01 6.08
N GLY A 105 16.06 5.33 4.98
CA GLY A 105 15.58 3.95 5.00
C GLY A 105 14.50 3.63 3.96
N PRO A 106 13.85 2.46 4.06
CA PRO A 106 12.72 2.10 3.22
C PRO A 106 11.57 3.08 3.39
N HIS A 107 11.08 3.63 2.29
CA HIS A 107 9.98 4.58 2.24
C HIS A 107 8.78 4.04 1.45
N GLN A 108 8.87 2.80 0.98
CA GLN A 108 7.83 2.13 0.21
C GLN A 108 7.82 0.65 0.55
N ALA A 109 6.62 0.09 0.68
CA ALA A 109 6.40 -1.35 0.66
C ALA A 109 5.19 -1.70 -0.21
N LEU A 110 5.27 -2.84 -0.87
CA LEU A 110 4.23 -3.51 -1.64
C LEU A 110 4.01 -4.90 -1.04
N TRP A 111 2.78 -5.37 -0.93
CA TRP A 111 2.48 -6.73 -0.48
C TRP A 111 1.13 -7.21 -1.01
N TRP A 112 0.98 -8.52 -1.14
CA TRP A 112 -0.28 -9.11 -1.59
C TRP A 112 -1.24 -9.27 -0.40
N VAL A 113 -2.49 -8.92 -0.62
CA VAL A 113 -3.58 -9.05 0.35
C VAL A 113 -4.75 -9.81 -0.27
N PRO A 114 -5.57 -10.54 0.50
CA PRO A 114 -6.79 -11.14 -0.03
C PRO A 114 -7.68 -10.08 -0.70
N ALA A 115 -8.33 -10.43 -1.80
CA ALA A 115 -9.23 -9.51 -2.47
C ALA A 115 -10.33 -9.01 -1.50
N GLY A 116 -10.49 -7.69 -1.42
CA GLY A 116 -11.41 -7.03 -0.48
C GLY A 116 -10.80 -6.61 0.86
N HIS A 117 -9.58 -7.08 1.20
CA HIS A 117 -8.87 -6.62 2.39
C HIS A 117 -8.43 -5.17 2.26
N ARG A 118 -8.57 -4.41 3.35
CA ARG A 118 -8.18 -2.99 3.46
C ARG A 118 -7.21 -2.87 4.63
N PRO A 119 -5.90 -2.77 4.37
CA PRO A 119 -4.92 -2.72 5.44
C PRO A 119 -5.13 -1.54 6.37
N GLY A 120 -5.09 -1.80 7.67
CA GLY A 120 -5.00 -0.75 8.68
C GLY A 120 -3.59 -0.18 8.78
N LEU A 121 -3.46 0.97 9.44
CA LEU A 121 -2.16 1.63 9.62
C LEU A 121 -1.10 0.75 10.30
N PRO A 122 -1.40 -0.03 11.36
CA PRO A 122 -0.40 -0.90 11.97
C PRO A 122 0.14 -1.98 11.04
N GLU A 123 -0.71 -2.55 10.19
CA GLU A 123 -0.28 -3.52 9.17
C GLU A 123 0.66 -2.86 8.18
N ALA A 124 0.27 -1.70 7.65
CA ALA A 124 1.02 -1.01 6.60
C ALA A 124 2.40 -0.53 7.11
N MET A 125 2.46 0.08 8.30
CA MET A 125 3.73 0.46 8.94
C MET A 125 4.60 -0.75 9.26
N GLY A 126 3.98 -1.87 9.65
CA GLY A 126 4.68 -3.15 9.83
C GLY A 126 5.40 -3.63 8.58
N ARG A 127 4.90 -3.33 7.37
CA ARG A 127 5.57 -3.69 6.10
C ARG A 127 6.80 -2.84 5.83
N ILE A 128 6.79 -1.56 6.18
CA ILE A 128 7.98 -0.71 6.13
C ILE A 128 9.04 -1.23 7.11
N ALA A 129 8.65 -1.50 8.36
CA ALA A 129 9.55 -2.06 9.36
C ALA A 129 10.13 -3.41 8.91
N ARG A 130 9.31 -4.27 8.31
CA ARG A 130 9.77 -5.56 7.76
C ARG A 130 10.88 -5.39 6.72
N ILE A 131 10.71 -4.49 5.74
CA ILE A 131 11.75 -4.26 4.72
C ILE A 131 13.02 -3.70 5.37
N ARG A 132 12.87 -2.82 6.36
CA ARG A 132 14.02 -2.26 7.09
C ARG A 132 14.81 -3.34 7.82
N ASP A 133 14.12 -4.22 8.52
CA ASP A 133 14.74 -5.15 9.46
C ASP A 133 15.16 -6.47 8.77
N LEU A 134 14.43 -6.91 7.74
CA LEU A 134 14.61 -8.22 7.09
C LEU A 134 14.90 -8.14 5.58
N GLY A 135 14.82 -6.96 4.96
CA GLY A 135 14.91 -6.81 3.51
C GLY A 135 13.61 -7.16 2.77
N THR A 136 13.67 -7.14 1.44
CA THR A 136 12.53 -7.46 0.58
C THR A 136 12.23 -8.96 0.55
N GLY A 137 10.95 -9.31 0.39
CA GLY A 137 10.48 -10.68 0.27
C GLY A 137 8.99 -10.78 -0.06
N PRO A 138 8.42 -11.99 -0.17
CA PRO A 138 7.03 -12.19 -0.60
C PRO A 138 5.99 -11.50 0.29
N ASP A 139 6.33 -11.26 1.56
CA ASP A 139 5.48 -10.59 2.53
C ASP A 139 5.58 -9.06 2.49
N ALA A 140 6.65 -8.49 1.95
CA ALA A 140 6.85 -7.04 1.81
C ALA A 140 8.00 -6.78 0.82
N PHE A 141 7.71 -6.09 -0.27
CA PHE A 141 8.66 -5.88 -1.36
C PHE A 141 8.52 -4.49 -1.99
N THR A 142 9.24 -4.22 -3.07
CA THR A 142 9.20 -2.92 -3.77
C THR A 142 9.09 -3.12 -5.28
N PHE A 143 8.89 -2.05 -6.04
CA PHE A 143 8.91 -2.17 -7.50
C PHE A 143 10.22 -2.70 -8.09
N ARG A 144 11.35 -2.50 -7.39
CA ARG A 144 12.68 -2.97 -7.83
C ARG A 144 12.81 -4.48 -7.70
N ASP A 145 12.10 -5.08 -6.75
CA ASP A 145 12.17 -6.51 -6.43
C ASP A 145 10.75 -7.04 -6.27
N ARG A 146 10.11 -7.41 -7.39
CA ARG A 146 8.69 -7.77 -7.44
C ARG A 146 8.51 -9.25 -7.08
N HIS A 147 7.48 -9.54 -6.30
CA HIS A 147 7.06 -10.91 -6.01
C HIS A 147 5.68 -11.22 -6.61
N PRO A 148 5.44 -12.45 -7.10
CA PRO A 148 4.15 -12.85 -7.64
C PRO A 148 3.08 -12.96 -6.53
N ALA A 149 1.81 -12.81 -6.91
CA ALA A 149 0.70 -13.06 -6.00
C ALA A 149 0.69 -14.52 -5.53
N PRO A 150 0.27 -14.81 -4.28
CA PRO A 150 0.10 -16.17 -3.83
C PRO A 150 -0.90 -16.93 -4.71
N VAL A 151 -0.65 -18.21 -4.93
CA VAL A 151 -1.61 -19.07 -5.62
C VAL A 151 -2.71 -19.42 -4.63
N ALA A 152 -3.95 -19.02 -4.92
CA ALA A 152 -5.10 -19.42 -4.12
C ALA A 152 -5.24 -20.95 -4.17
N VAL A 153 -4.89 -21.64 -3.08
CA VAL A 153 -5.16 -23.07 -2.95
C VAL A 153 -6.67 -23.23 -2.83
N ARG A 154 -7.32 -23.67 -3.90
CA ARG A 154 -8.72 -24.10 -3.82
C ARG A 154 -8.73 -25.36 -2.96
N SER A 155 -9.11 -25.23 -1.69
CA SER A 155 -9.41 -26.37 -0.83
C SER A 155 -10.56 -27.14 -1.46
N GLY A 156 -10.24 -28.22 -2.19
CA GLY A 156 -11.21 -29.15 -2.72
C GLY A 156 -11.98 -29.75 -1.56
N ARG A 157 -13.27 -29.40 -1.43
CA ARG A 157 -14.20 -30.21 -0.64
C ARG A 157 -14.34 -31.55 -1.37
N GLU A 158 -13.55 -32.52 -0.97
CA GLU A 158 -13.83 -33.93 -1.26
C GLU A 158 -15.16 -34.28 -0.60
N ARG A 159 -16.22 -34.33 -1.40
CA ARG A 159 -17.43 -35.05 -1.02
C ARG A 159 -17.09 -36.53 -1.03
N HIS A 160 -16.73 -37.07 0.13
CA HIS A 160 -16.79 -38.51 0.39
C HIS A 160 -18.25 -38.94 0.25
N SER A 161 -18.64 -39.37 -0.95
CA SER A 161 -19.85 -40.15 -1.15
C SER A 161 -19.48 -41.60 -0.86
N ALA A 162 -19.79 -42.08 0.35
CA ALA A 162 -19.70 -43.49 0.66
C ALA A 162 -20.75 -44.27 -0.17
N PRO A 163 -20.42 -45.42 -0.76
CA PRO A 163 -21.41 -46.23 -1.45
C PRO A 163 -22.31 -46.92 -0.42
N LEU A 164 -23.63 -46.77 -0.55
CA LEU A 164 -24.60 -47.61 0.15
C LEU A 164 -24.40 -49.06 -0.31
N ARG A 165 -23.96 -49.92 0.61
CA ARG A 165 -24.00 -51.38 0.42
C ARG A 165 -25.45 -51.82 0.39
N SER A 166 -25.82 -52.57 -0.66
CA SER A 166 -27.08 -53.31 -0.71
C SER A 166 -27.07 -54.43 0.34
N ARG A 167 -28.18 -54.55 1.06
CA ARG A 167 -28.64 -55.78 1.71
C ARG A 167 -30.16 -55.73 1.83
N GLY A 168 -30.81 -56.80 1.39
CA GLY A 168 -32.25 -57.03 1.49
C GLY A 168 -32.82 -57.53 0.17
#